data_AF-A0A7S3VW91-F1
#
_entry.id   AF-A0A7S3VW91-F1
#
_cell.length_a   1.000
_cell.length_b   1.000
_cell.length_c   1.000
_cell.angle_alpha   90.00
_cell.angle_beta   90.00
_cell.angle_gamma   90.00
#
_symmetry.space_group_name_H-M   'P 1'
#
loop_
_entity.id
_entity.type
_entity.pdbx_description
1 polymer ?
#
loop_
_entity_poly.entity_id
_entity_poly.type
_entity_poly.pdbx_seq_one_letter_code
_entity_poly.pdbx_strand_id
1 'polypeptide(L)'
;YEKGAALLQQQARAGAAVRKFVEVMPGRASFKPDEVALLSEFLGSVGSEKYAPQSWSVQGILKDMYETFSADLEAATQLEAKQNTDFETFIAVKTEELKAMEALKKAKEDEKATKESELADTQAIYDDTLAQKQADVKFFDETKAVCEAKHEAWTTRSSLREEEIAGIEKALEILTTDEARELFASSIKAGKETGMSDSYDTGRDISYAPAFLQVGSDTNAPNMRAFAALKASASKTHSLRLAALAVQVREAKVGHFDKVLAAIDAMVQVLKDEDASDIAKRDQCKGEYQK
;
A
#
# COMPACT_ATOMS: atom_id res chain seq x y z
N TYR A 1 37.77 -96.23 43.91
CA TYR A 1 37.02 -97.39 43.39
C TYR A 1 35.58 -97.50 43.92
N GLU A 2 35.15 -96.77 44.96
CA GLU A 2 33.77 -96.92 45.50
C GLU A 2 32.66 -96.10 44.79
N LYS A 3 32.98 -95.02 44.06
CA LYS A 3 31.94 -94.20 43.41
C LYS A 3 31.36 -94.78 42.11
N GLY A 4 32.06 -95.72 41.46
CA GLY A 4 31.58 -96.35 40.21
C GLY A 4 30.51 -97.42 40.45
N ALA A 5 30.57 -98.11 41.60
CA ALA A 5 29.62 -99.18 41.93
C ALA A 5 28.21 -98.65 42.23
N ALA A 6 28.09 -97.45 42.82
CA ALA A 6 26.80 -96.85 43.16
C ALA A 6 25.99 -96.43 41.92
N LEU A 7 26.65 -95.98 40.85
CA LEU A 7 26.00 -95.50 39.62
C LEU A 7 25.49 -96.66 38.75
N LEU A 8 26.26 -97.74 38.66
CA LEU A 8 25.84 -99.01 38.04
C LEU A 8 24.65 -99.64 38.78
N GLN A 9 24.63 -99.56 40.12
CA GLN A 9 23.53 -100.07 40.93
C GLN A 9 22.25 -99.24 40.78
N GLN A 10 22.38 -97.93 40.48
CA GLN A 10 21.25 -97.03 40.24
C GLN A 10 20.65 -97.23 38.83
N GLN A 11 21.48 -97.45 37.80
CA GLN A 11 21.03 -97.81 36.45
C GLN A 11 20.34 -99.18 36.40
N ALA A 12 20.86 -100.18 37.12
CA ALA A 12 20.24 -101.51 37.20
C ALA A 12 18.85 -101.46 37.88
N ARG A 13 18.69 -100.61 38.91
CA ARG A 13 17.40 -100.39 39.58
C ARG A 13 16.40 -99.65 38.69
N ALA A 14 16.84 -98.70 37.88
CA ALA A 14 15.98 -97.99 36.93
C ALA A 14 15.47 -98.92 35.81
N GLY A 15 16.34 -99.77 35.24
CA GLY A 15 15.94 -100.74 34.22
C GLY A 15 14.96 -101.80 34.74
N ALA A 16 15.12 -102.25 35.99
CA ALA A 16 14.18 -103.17 36.64
C ALA A 16 12.82 -102.51 36.93
N ALA A 17 12.80 -101.22 37.31
CA ALA A 17 11.56 -100.47 37.54
C ALA A 17 10.76 -100.25 36.25
N VAL A 18 11.45 -99.96 35.13
CA VAL A 18 10.82 -99.80 33.81
C VAL A 18 10.25 -101.13 33.30
N ARG A 19 10.95 -102.26 33.46
CA ARG A 19 10.39 -103.59 33.12
C ARG A 19 9.12 -103.90 33.92
N LYS A 20 9.15 -103.64 35.23
CA LYS A 20 8.01 -103.88 36.12
C LYS A 20 6.82 -102.98 35.79
N PHE A 21 7.07 -101.77 35.31
CA PHE A 21 6.02 -100.85 34.85
C PHE A 21 5.38 -101.30 33.53
N VAL A 22 6.18 -101.84 32.60
CA VAL A 22 5.69 -102.39 31.31
C VAL A 22 4.89 -103.68 31.50
N GLU A 23 5.28 -104.56 32.42
CA GLU A 23 4.58 -105.83 32.70
C GLU A 23 3.23 -105.67 33.42
N VAL A 24 3.02 -104.56 34.15
CA VAL A 24 1.83 -104.33 34.98
C VAL A 24 0.80 -103.42 34.28
N MET A 25 1.08 -102.94 33.06
CA MET A 25 0.18 -102.02 32.36
C MET A 25 -0.94 -102.78 31.62
N PRO A 26 -2.24 -102.48 31.84
CA PRO A 26 -3.33 -103.12 31.11
C PRO A 26 -3.32 -102.64 29.65
N GLY A 27 -3.47 -103.57 28.70
CA GLY A 27 -3.23 -103.39 27.26
C GLY A 27 -4.17 -102.43 26.50
N ARG A 28 -4.23 -101.14 26.88
CA ARG A 28 -4.92 -100.07 26.13
C ARG A 28 -4.20 -98.70 26.25
N ALA A 29 -2.90 -98.67 26.04
CA ALA A 29 -2.18 -97.46 25.65
C ALA A 29 -1.25 -97.82 24.49
N SER A 30 -1.68 -97.51 23.27
CA SER A 30 -0.87 -97.73 22.06
C SER A 30 0.19 -96.64 21.99
N PHE A 31 1.41 -96.92 22.45
CA PHE A 31 2.57 -96.10 22.13
C PHE A 31 2.82 -96.13 20.62
N LYS A 32 3.34 -95.02 20.06
CA LYS A 32 3.71 -94.98 18.64
C LYS A 32 4.81 -96.01 18.39
N PRO A 33 4.87 -96.64 17.20
CA PRO A 33 5.86 -97.68 16.90
C PRO A 33 7.31 -97.23 17.17
N ASP A 34 7.63 -95.94 16.99
CA ASP A 34 8.94 -95.36 17.26
C ASP A 34 9.27 -95.26 18.77
N GLU A 35 8.26 -94.99 19.62
CA GLU A 35 8.41 -94.91 21.07
C GLU A 35 8.58 -96.31 21.69
N VAL A 36 7.92 -97.32 21.11
CA VAL A 36 8.07 -98.74 21.47
C VAL A 36 9.47 -99.24 21.06
N ALA A 37 9.97 -98.82 19.89
CA ALA A 37 11.32 -99.15 19.44
C ALA A 37 12.38 -98.59 20.40
N LEU A 38 12.26 -97.32 20.80
CA LEU A 38 13.17 -96.65 21.73
C LEU A 38 13.21 -97.32 23.12
N LEU A 39 12.04 -97.71 23.64
CA LEU A 39 11.92 -98.44 24.92
C LEU A 39 12.49 -99.86 24.81
N SER A 40 12.28 -100.55 23.69
CA SER A 40 12.81 -101.89 23.46
C SER A 40 14.33 -101.89 23.30
N GLU A 41 14.91 -100.86 22.69
CA GLU A 41 16.34 -100.66 22.53
C GLU A 41 17.01 -100.29 23.86
N PHE A 42 16.38 -99.42 24.66
CA PHE A 42 16.81 -99.12 26.02
C PHE A 42 16.82 -100.39 26.89
N LEU A 43 15.75 -101.21 26.84
CA LEU A 43 15.65 -102.47 27.58
C LEU A 43 16.61 -103.57 27.08
N GLY A 44 16.98 -103.54 25.80
CA GLY A 44 17.99 -104.41 25.19
C GLY A 44 19.43 -104.02 25.57
N SER A 45 19.67 -102.75 25.93
CA SER A 45 21.00 -102.24 26.33
C SER A 45 21.41 -102.56 27.78
N VAL A 46 20.47 -102.95 28.65
CA VAL A 46 20.72 -103.17 30.10
C VAL A 46 21.55 -104.44 30.38
N GLY A 47 21.84 -105.26 29.38
CA GLY A 47 22.50 -106.58 29.56
C GLY A 47 23.78 -106.82 28.76
N SER A 48 24.27 -105.87 27.95
CA SER A 48 25.52 -106.08 27.20
C SER A 48 26.23 -104.77 26.93
N GLU A 49 27.50 -104.69 27.33
CA GLU A 49 28.44 -103.63 26.93
C GLU A 49 28.69 -103.67 25.42
N LYS A 50 27.72 -103.17 24.64
CA LYS A 50 27.89 -102.88 23.22
C LYS A 50 27.56 -101.41 23.02
N TYR A 51 28.54 -100.68 22.51
CA TYR A 51 28.49 -99.27 22.15
C TYR A 51 27.16 -98.92 21.46
N ALA A 52 26.28 -98.21 22.18
CA ALA A 52 25.10 -97.59 21.59
C ALA A 52 25.59 -96.43 20.71
N PRO A 53 25.28 -96.40 19.41
CA PRO A 53 25.81 -95.38 18.51
C PRO A 53 25.29 -93.99 18.93
N GLN A 54 26.17 -93.19 19.54
CA GLN A 54 25.97 -91.78 19.90
C GLN A 54 25.69 -90.87 18.68
N SER A 55 25.72 -91.41 17.46
CA SER A 55 25.47 -90.67 16.23
C SER A 55 24.02 -90.20 16.09
N TRP A 56 23.04 -90.92 16.65
CA TRP A 56 21.63 -90.55 16.55
C TRP A 56 21.27 -89.32 17.39
N SER A 57 21.82 -89.19 18.60
CA SER A 57 21.65 -88.01 19.45
C SER A 57 22.36 -86.78 18.86
N VAL A 58 23.57 -86.96 18.32
CA VAL A 58 24.31 -85.89 17.64
C VAL A 58 23.58 -85.42 16.38
N GLN A 59 23.04 -86.33 15.57
CA GLN A 59 22.24 -85.98 14.40
C GLN A 59 20.93 -85.27 14.77
N GLY A 60 20.29 -85.65 15.88
CA GLY A 60 19.12 -84.93 16.42
C GLY A 60 19.45 -83.49 16.82
N ILE A 61 20.54 -83.27 17.56
CA ILE A 61 20.99 -81.92 17.96
C ILE A 61 21.32 -81.06 16.73
N LEU A 62 22.01 -81.63 15.74
CA LEU A 62 22.31 -80.93 14.48
C LEU A 62 21.05 -80.60 13.68
N LYS A 63 20.03 -81.48 13.71
CA LYS A 63 18.74 -81.23 13.08
C LYS A 63 17.98 -80.12 13.80
N ASP A 64 17.89 -80.17 15.12
CA ASP A 64 17.23 -79.13 15.93
C ASP A 64 17.93 -77.77 15.77
N MET A 65 19.27 -77.77 15.73
CA MET A 65 20.07 -76.55 15.47
C MET A 65 19.83 -76.01 14.05
N TYR A 66 19.69 -76.89 13.05
CA TYR A 66 19.34 -76.47 11.69
C TYR A 66 17.93 -75.90 11.62
N GLU A 67 16.94 -76.55 12.24
CA GLU A 67 15.56 -76.08 12.28
C GLU A 67 15.46 -74.72 12.99
N THR A 68 16.11 -74.54 14.15
CA THR A 68 16.16 -73.24 14.86
C THR A 68 16.87 -72.17 14.04
N PHE A 69 18.06 -72.43 13.48
CA PHE A 69 18.73 -71.43 12.65
C PHE A 69 17.95 -71.08 11.37
N SER A 70 17.27 -72.05 10.76
CA SER A 70 16.42 -71.77 9.61
C SER A 70 15.21 -70.89 9.97
N ALA A 71 14.58 -71.16 11.12
CA ALA A 71 13.46 -70.37 11.62
C ALA A 71 13.89 -68.96 12.05
N ASP A 72 15.03 -68.83 12.72
CA ASP A 72 15.59 -67.53 13.13
C ASP A 72 16.01 -66.68 11.94
N LEU A 73 16.61 -67.30 10.90
CA LEU A 73 16.97 -66.61 9.66
C LEU A 73 15.71 -66.12 8.93
N GLU A 74 14.68 -66.96 8.83
CA GLU A 74 13.40 -66.55 8.23
C GLU A 74 12.75 -65.43 9.04
N ALA A 75 12.69 -65.55 10.37
CA ALA A 75 12.12 -64.53 11.24
C ALA A 75 12.88 -63.19 11.16
N ALA A 76 14.22 -63.23 11.16
CA ALA A 76 15.06 -62.05 11.05
C ALA A 76 14.90 -61.37 9.69
N THR A 77 14.89 -62.14 8.59
CA THR A 77 14.69 -61.59 7.24
C THR A 77 13.29 -60.99 7.07
N GLN A 78 12.25 -61.61 7.63
CA GLN A 78 10.90 -61.03 7.63
C GLN A 78 10.80 -59.77 8.49
N LEU A 79 11.47 -59.74 9.65
CA LEU A 79 11.52 -58.56 10.52
C LEU A 79 12.23 -57.39 9.81
N GLU A 80 13.40 -57.64 9.21
CA GLU A 80 14.18 -56.65 8.47
C GLU A 80 13.37 -56.11 7.28
N ALA A 81 12.71 -56.98 6.52
CA ALA A 81 11.84 -56.57 5.42
C ALA A 81 10.71 -55.65 5.90
N LYS A 82 10.03 -56.01 6.99
CA LYS A 82 8.97 -55.17 7.58
C LYS A 82 9.50 -53.82 8.06
N GLN A 83 10.64 -53.81 8.74
CA GLN A 83 11.25 -52.58 9.24
C GLN A 83 11.66 -51.65 8.09
N ASN A 84 12.20 -52.18 6.99
CA ASN A 84 12.50 -51.39 5.80
C ASN A 84 11.23 -50.81 5.17
N THR A 85 10.17 -51.61 5.03
CA THR A 85 8.90 -51.09 4.47
C THR A 85 8.27 -50.04 5.37
N ASP A 86 8.29 -50.23 6.70
CA ASP A 86 7.77 -49.27 7.65
C ASP A 86 8.59 -47.96 7.64
N PHE A 87 9.91 -48.07 7.50
CA PHE A 87 10.79 -46.91 7.36
C PHE A 87 10.54 -46.15 6.05
N GLU A 88 10.47 -46.84 4.91
CA GLU A 88 10.21 -46.22 3.61
C GLU A 88 8.84 -45.52 3.58
N THR A 89 7.79 -46.17 4.11
CA THR A 89 6.46 -45.56 4.21
C THR A 89 6.45 -44.36 5.16
N PHE A 90 7.12 -44.45 6.31
CA PHE A 90 7.25 -43.32 7.24
C PHE A 90 7.98 -42.13 6.62
N ILE A 91 9.11 -42.37 5.96
CA ILE A 91 9.87 -41.32 5.27
C ILE A 91 9.04 -40.70 4.15
N ALA A 92 8.34 -41.50 3.34
CA ALA A 92 7.46 -40.99 2.30
C ALA A 92 6.39 -40.05 2.89
N VAL A 93 5.66 -40.48 3.91
CA VAL A 93 4.64 -39.64 4.59
C VAL A 93 5.26 -38.37 5.16
N LYS A 94 6.40 -38.46 5.86
CA LYS A 94 7.05 -37.29 6.47
C LYS A 94 7.57 -36.31 5.44
N THR A 95 8.09 -36.78 4.31
CA THR A 95 8.54 -35.88 3.24
C THR A 95 7.38 -35.12 2.59
N GLU A 96 6.21 -35.75 2.44
CA GLU A 96 5.01 -35.09 1.94
C GLU A 96 4.44 -34.09 2.95
N GLU A 97 4.37 -34.46 4.24
CA GLU A 97 3.99 -33.54 5.31
C GLU A 97 4.93 -32.32 5.39
N LEU A 98 6.24 -32.54 5.27
CA LEU A 98 7.24 -31.48 5.30
C LEU A 98 7.02 -30.49 4.15
N LYS A 99 6.88 -30.99 2.92
CA LYS A 99 6.60 -30.14 1.74
C LYS A 99 5.31 -29.34 1.92
N ALA A 100 4.25 -29.98 2.43
CA ALA A 100 2.98 -29.30 2.69
C ALA A 100 3.12 -28.19 3.74
N MET A 101 3.85 -28.45 4.82
CA MET A 101 4.12 -27.46 5.88
C MET A 101 5.02 -26.31 5.39
N GLU A 102 6.03 -26.59 4.55
CA GLU A 102 6.85 -25.56 3.92
C GLU A 102 6.05 -24.68 2.96
N ALA A 103 5.15 -25.27 2.17
CA ALA A 103 4.25 -24.52 1.30
C ALA A 103 3.30 -23.63 2.11
N LEU A 104 2.70 -24.16 3.19
CA LEU A 104 1.87 -23.39 4.11
C LEU A 104 2.64 -22.26 4.78
N LYS A 105 3.88 -22.51 5.21
CA LYS A 105 4.74 -21.50 5.82
C LYS A 105 5.00 -20.35 4.84
N LYS A 106 5.39 -20.66 3.60
CA LYS A 106 5.61 -19.63 2.56
C LYS A 106 4.34 -18.82 2.30
N ALA A 107 3.20 -19.48 2.11
CA ALA A 107 1.92 -18.80 1.90
C ALA A 107 1.56 -17.87 3.06
N LYS A 108 1.86 -18.27 4.30
CA LYS A 108 1.62 -17.44 5.50
C LYS A 108 2.62 -16.29 5.64
N GLU A 109 3.88 -16.47 5.22
CA GLU A 109 4.86 -15.40 5.16
C GLU A 109 4.47 -14.34 4.11
N ASP A 110 3.97 -14.77 2.95
CA ASP A 110 3.45 -13.88 1.91
C ASP A 110 2.19 -13.14 2.39
N GLU A 111 1.24 -13.84 3.01
CA GLU A 111 0.04 -13.23 3.61
C GLU A 111 0.43 -12.20 4.69
N LYS A 112 1.41 -12.53 5.52
CA LYS A 112 1.92 -11.59 6.53
C LYS A 112 2.50 -10.33 5.88
N ALA A 113 3.36 -10.48 4.87
CA ALA A 113 3.99 -9.35 4.19
C ALA A 113 2.94 -8.43 3.52
N THR A 114 1.95 -9.02 2.85
CA THR A 114 0.84 -8.24 2.25
C THR A 114 0.03 -7.50 3.31
N LYS A 115 -0.29 -8.15 4.44
CA LYS A 115 -1.02 -7.52 5.55
C LYS A 115 -0.23 -6.41 6.23
N GLU A 116 1.08 -6.56 6.38
CA GLU A 116 1.96 -5.53 6.92
C GLU A 116 2.01 -4.29 6.00
N SER A 117 2.06 -4.49 4.67
CA SER A 117 1.97 -3.41 3.70
C SER A 117 0.62 -2.70 3.75
N GLU A 118 -0.49 -3.46 3.73
CA GLU A 118 -1.84 -2.89 3.84
C GLU A 118 -2.01 -2.09 5.14
N LEU A 119 -1.45 -2.57 6.25
CA LEU A 119 -1.51 -1.86 7.53
C LEU A 119 -0.73 -0.54 7.48
N ALA A 120 0.46 -0.53 6.89
CA ALA A 120 1.24 0.70 6.73
C ALA A 120 0.51 1.73 5.85
N ASP A 121 -0.04 1.29 4.71
CA ASP A 121 -0.79 2.15 3.79
C ASP A 121 -2.06 2.71 4.46
N THR A 122 -2.81 1.86 5.16
CA THR A 122 -4.04 2.30 5.86
C THR A 122 -3.74 3.25 7.02
N GLN A 123 -2.63 3.06 7.74
CA GLN A 123 -2.20 3.98 8.80
C GLN A 123 -1.81 5.34 8.22
N ALA A 124 -1.06 5.37 7.12
CA ALA A 124 -0.71 6.61 6.45
C ALA A 124 -1.96 7.37 5.96
N ILE A 125 -2.90 6.67 5.32
CA ILE A 125 -4.18 7.25 4.90
C ILE A 125 -4.97 7.78 6.10
N TYR A 126 -4.96 7.06 7.22
CA TYR A 126 -5.64 7.51 8.45
C TYR A 126 -5.05 8.83 8.96
N ASP A 127 -3.73 8.92 9.05
CA ASP A 127 -3.05 10.12 9.54
C ASP A 127 -3.28 11.33 8.60
N ASP A 128 -3.21 11.11 7.30
CA ASP A 128 -3.48 12.13 6.27
C ASP A 128 -4.94 12.63 6.34
N THR A 129 -5.91 11.70 6.44
CA THR A 129 -7.34 12.06 6.53
C THR A 129 -7.67 12.77 7.84
N LEU A 130 -6.99 12.43 8.94
CA LEU A 130 -7.14 13.13 10.22
C LEU A 130 -6.58 14.56 10.14
N ALA A 131 -5.42 14.74 9.50
CA ALA A 131 -4.86 16.06 9.25
C ALA A 131 -5.77 16.91 8.35
N GLN A 132 -6.29 16.32 7.26
CA GLN A 132 -7.24 16.99 6.37
C GLN A 132 -8.51 17.40 7.11
N LYS A 133 -9.10 16.50 7.91
CA LYS A 133 -10.28 16.81 8.72
C LYS A 133 -10.03 18.01 9.65
N GLN A 134 -8.87 18.08 10.30
CA GLN A 134 -8.53 19.20 11.17
C GLN A 134 -8.39 20.52 10.39
N ALA A 135 -7.81 20.48 9.19
CA ALA A 135 -7.73 21.63 8.30
C ALA A 135 -9.13 22.09 7.83
N ASP A 136 -9.99 21.14 7.44
CA ASP A 136 -11.35 21.40 7.00
C ASP A 136 -12.21 22.01 8.10
N VAL A 137 -12.07 21.55 9.36
CA VAL A 137 -12.77 22.14 10.51
C VAL A 137 -12.36 23.60 10.72
N LYS A 138 -11.06 23.90 10.69
CA LYS A 138 -10.58 25.29 10.82
C LYS A 138 -11.09 26.17 9.68
N PHE A 139 -10.99 25.67 8.45
CA PHE A 139 -11.49 26.38 7.27
C PHE A 139 -13.01 26.62 7.36
N PHE A 140 -13.78 25.65 7.85
CA PHE A 140 -15.21 25.79 8.05
C PHE A 140 -15.53 26.87 9.09
N ASP A 141 -14.86 26.86 10.24
CA ASP A 141 -15.08 27.85 11.30
C ASP A 141 -14.73 29.27 10.84
N GLU A 142 -13.60 29.44 10.16
CA GLU A 142 -13.20 30.73 9.56
C GLU A 142 -14.20 31.21 8.51
N THR A 143 -14.63 30.31 7.62
CA THR A 143 -15.62 30.64 6.57
C THR A 143 -16.97 31.01 7.16
N LYS A 144 -17.40 30.30 8.21
CA LYS A 144 -18.65 30.61 8.91
C LYS A 144 -18.61 32.01 9.51
N ALA A 145 -17.55 32.36 10.23
CA ALA A 145 -17.40 33.69 10.83
C ALA A 145 -17.41 34.81 9.77
N VAL A 146 -16.73 34.60 8.64
CA VAL A 146 -16.74 35.55 7.52
C VAL A 146 -18.14 35.67 6.91
N CYS A 147 -18.85 34.55 6.73
CA CYS A 147 -20.20 34.53 6.18
C CYS A 147 -21.19 35.31 7.06
N GLU A 148 -21.15 35.08 8.38
CA GLU A 148 -21.99 35.78 9.36
C GLU A 148 -21.71 37.29 9.34
N ALA A 149 -20.43 37.70 9.40
CA ALA A 149 -20.06 39.11 9.34
C ALA A 149 -20.48 39.80 8.03
N LYS A 150 -20.37 39.10 6.89
CA LYS A 150 -20.81 39.61 5.59
C LYS A 150 -22.33 39.70 5.50
N HIS A 151 -23.05 38.74 6.09
CA HIS A 151 -24.49 38.76 6.15
C HIS A 151 -24.99 39.97 6.96
N GLU A 152 -24.45 40.20 8.16
CA GLU A 152 -24.80 41.38 8.97
C GLU A 152 -24.53 42.69 8.22
N ALA A 153 -23.32 42.84 7.65
CA ALA A 153 -22.96 44.02 6.87
C ALA A 153 -23.85 44.23 5.64
N TRP A 154 -24.25 43.15 4.96
CA TRP A 154 -25.18 43.22 3.84
C TRP A 154 -26.57 43.67 4.27
N THR A 155 -27.11 43.08 5.35
CA THR A 155 -28.43 43.42 5.90
C THR A 155 -28.49 44.89 6.30
N THR A 156 -27.49 45.40 7.02
CA THR A 156 -27.42 46.83 7.36
C THR A 156 -27.32 47.72 6.12
N ARG A 157 -26.47 47.36 5.15
CA ARG A 157 -26.35 48.13 3.90
C ARG A 157 -27.63 48.13 3.08
N SER A 158 -28.36 47.02 3.05
CA SER A 158 -29.65 46.93 2.35
C SER A 158 -30.66 47.88 2.99
N SER A 159 -30.80 47.84 4.32
CA SER A 159 -31.69 48.74 5.06
C SER A 159 -31.33 50.21 4.86
N LEU A 160 -30.05 50.57 5.03
CA LEU A 160 -29.59 51.95 4.83
C LEU A 160 -29.80 52.43 3.39
N ARG A 161 -29.66 51.54 2.40
CA ARG A 161 -29.92 51.87 1.00
C ARG A 161 -31.41 52.12 0.74
N GLU A 162 -32.29 51.35 1.35
CA GLU A 162 -33.74 51.59 1.27
C GLU A 162 -34.11 52.94 1.88
N GLU A 163 -33.52 53.28 3.03
CA GLU A 163 -33.67 54.60 3.66
C GLU A 163 -33.09 55.74 2.80
N GLU A 164 -31.92 55.54 2.18
CA GLU A 164 -31.30 56.50 1.28
C GLU A 164 -32.18 56.76 0.05
N ILE A 165 -32.73 55.71 -0.56
CA ILE A 165 -33.65 55.83 -1.71
C ILE A 165 -34.91 56.61 -1.29
N ALA A 166 -35.52 56.29 -0.16
CA ALA A 166 -36.68 57.02 0.35
C ALA A 166 -36.34 58.50 0.65
N GLY A 167 -35.14 58.77 1.15
CA GLY A 167 -34.64 60.14 1.37
C GLY A 167 -34.42 60.90 0.07
N ILE A 168 -33.86 60.26 -0.97
CA ILE A 168 -33.69 60.84 -2.30
C ILE A 168 -35.06 61.13 -2.94
N GLU A 169 -36.02 60.22 -2.82
CA GLU A 169 -37.39 60.43 -3.30
C GLU A 169 -38.04 61.63 -2.62
N LYS A 170 -37.87 61.78 -1.29
CA LYS A 170 -38.36 62.94 -0.55
C LYS A 170 -37.65 64.24 -0.94
N ALA A 171 -36.33 64.19 -1.15
CA ALA A 171 -35.58 65.35 -1.63
C ALA A 171 -36.03 65.78 -3.03
N LEU A 172 -36.27 64.81 -3.93
CA LEU A 172 -36.84 65.08 -5.25
C LEU A 172 -38.24 65.70 -5.13
N GLU A 173 -39.11 65.18 -4.26
CA GLU A 173 -40.45 65.74 -4.02
C GLU A 173 -40.36 67.22 -3.62
N ILE A 174 -39.50 67.57 -2.65
CA ILE A 174 -39.32 68.95 -2.18
C ILE A 174 -38.72 69.84 -3.29
N LEU A 175 -37.63 69.40 -3.93
CA LEU A 175 -36.91 70.19 -4.95
C LEU A 175 -37.73 70.38 -6.23
N THR A 176 -38.70 69.50 -6.49
CA THR A 176 -39.53 69.56 -7.70
C THR A 176 -40.89 70.22 -7.48
N THR A 177 -41.19 70.70 -6.27
CA THR A 177 -42.37 71.55 -6.01
C THR A 177 -42.31 72.84 -6.83
N ASP A 178 -43.47 73.35 -7.23
CA ASP A 178 -43.56 74.57 -8.05
C ASP A 178 -42.94 75.79 -7.35
N GLU A 179 -43.12 75.90 -6.03
CA GLU A 179 -42.49 76.95 -5.20
C GLU A 179 -40.96 76.87 -5.22
N ALA A 180 -40.38 75.66 -5.11
CA ALA A 180 -38.93 75.47 -5.19
C ALA A 180 -38.40 75.79 -6.60
N ARG A 181 -39.13 75.40 -7.66
CA ARG A 181 -38.78 75.72 -9.05
C ARG A 181 -38.77 77.22 -9.32
N GLU A 182 -39.77 77.96 -8.84
CA GLU A 182 -39.84 79.42 -8.96
C GLU A 182 -38.72 80.11 -8.16
N LEU A 183 -38.38 79.60 -6.98
CA LEU A 183 -37.26 80.09 -6.18
C LEU A 183 -35.92 79.86 -6.89
N PHE A 184 -35.70 78.67 -7.48
CA PHE A 184 -34.51 78.42 -8.30
C PHE A 184 -34.46 79.31 -9.55
N ALA A 185 -35.59 79.50 -10.25
CA ALA A 185 -35.67 80.37 -11.41
C ALA A 185 -35.38 81.85 -11.08
N SER A 186 -35.85 82.34 -9.94
CA SER A 186 -35.59 83.71 -9.48
C SER A 186 -34.19 83.92 -8.89
N SER A 187 -33.55 82.85 -8.40
CA SER A 187 -32.18 82.86 -7.86
C SER A 187 -31.09 82.88 -8.94
N ILE A 188 -31.41 82.39 -10.15
CA ILE A 188 -30.53 82.47 -11.31
C ILE A 188 -30.61 83.90 -11.87
N LYS A 189 -29.61 84.75 -11.58
CA LYS A 189 -29.49 86.06 -12.23
C LYS A 189 -29.37 85.88 -13.75
N ALA A 190 -30.26 86.54 -14.50
CA ALA A 190 -30.16 86.66 -15.95
C ALA A 190 -28.76 87.19 -16.33
N GLY A 191 -27.95 86.34 -16.97
CA GLY A 191 -26.61 86.68 -17.46
C GLY A 191 -25.42 85.89 -16.90
N LYS A 192 -25.62 84.80 -16.15
CA LYS A 192 -24.49 83.96 -15.67
C LYS A 192 -24.42 82.53 -16.19
N GLU A 193 -25.03 82.24 -17.34
CA GLU A 193 -24.79 80.99 -18.08
C GLU A 193 -24.75 81.27 -19.59
N THR A 194 -23.55 81.43 -20.14
CA THR A 194 -23.28 81.25 -21.57
C THR A 194 -21.97 80.47 -21.69
N GLY A 195 -22.10 79.15 -21.67
CA GLY A 195 -20.95 78.25 -21.75
C GLY A 195 -21.28 76.80 -22.08
N MET A 196 -22.47 76.52 -22.62
CA MET A 196 -22.79 75.23 -23.21
C MET A 196 -22.97 75.45 -24.71
N SER A 197 -21.91 75.20 -25.48
CA SER A 197 -22.01 75.17 -26.93
C SER A 197 -22.86 73.97 -27.33
N ASP A 198 -24.01 74.27 -27.90
CA ASP A 198 -24.93 73.38 -28.58
C ASP A 198 -24.20 72.55 -29.65
N SER A 199 -24.07 71.24 -29.43
CA SER A 199 -23.53 70.30 -30.44
C SER A 199 -24.15 68.91 -30.40
N TYR A 200 -25.16 68.66 -29.55
CA TYR A 200 -25.89 67.39 -29.57
C TYR A 200 -27.39 67.67 -29.40
N ASP A 201 -28.06 67.76 -30.53
CA ASP A 201 -29.52 67.81 -30.65
C ASP A 201 -30.13 66.48 -30.16
N THR A 202 -30.46 66.43 -28.87
CA THR A 202 -31.27 65.33 -28.30
C THR A 202 -32.73 65.76 -28.05
N GLY A 203 -33.20 66.86 -28.64
CA GLY A 203 -34.62 67.28 -28.59
C GLY A 203 -35.21 67.43 -27.18
N ARG A 204 -34.36 67.54 -26.16
CA ARG A 204 -34.73 67.69 -24.74
C ARG A 204 -33.88 68.83 -24.21
N ASP A 205 -34.54 69.93 -23.84
CA ASP A 205 -33.89 71.11 -23.29
C ASP A 205 -33.44 70.79 -21.84
N ILE A 206 -32.22 70.28 -21.68
CA ILE A 206 -31.61 69.92 -20.39
C ILE A 206 -30.67 71.03 -19.90
N SER A 207 -31.09 72.29 -20.07
CA SER A 207 -30.31 73.47 -19.65
C SER A 207 -30.15 73.61 -18.11
N TYR A 208 -30.59 72.64 -17.30
CA TYR A 208 -30.57 72.69 -15.83
C TYR A 208 -30.27 71.34 -15.17
N ALA A 209 -29.12 70.74 -15.48
CA ALA A 209 -28.57 69.66 -14.66
C ALA A 209 -27.11 70.00 -14.27
N PRO A 210 -26.83 70.44 -13.02
CA PRO A 210 -25.47 70.51 -12.54
C PRO A 210 -24.96 69.07 -12.32
N ALA A 211 -24.38 68.49 -13.38
CA ALA A 211 -23.69 67.22 -13.26
C ALA A 211 -22.42 67.43 -12.41
N PHE A 212 -22.49 67.01 -11.15
CA PHE A 212 -21.34 66.87 -10.24
C PHE A 212 -20.45 65.69 -10.65
N LEU A 213 -20.14 65.56 -11.94
CA LEU A 213 -19.16 64.59 -12.42
C LEU A 213 -17.77 65.26 -12.34
N GLN A 214 -17.18 65.25 -11.15
CA GLN A 214 -15.75 65.52 -11.00
C GLN A 214 -14.97 64.40 -11.70
N VAL A 215 -14.79 64.52 -13.01
CA VAL A 215 -13.70 63.83 -13.71
C VAL A 215 -12.43 64.56 -13.31
N GLY A 216 -11.87 64.17 -12.17
CA GLY A 216 -10.49 64.49 -11.81
C GLY A 216 -9.58 63.91 -12.89
N SER A 217 -9.31 64.70 -13.93
CA SER A 217 -8.36 64.34 -14.96
C SER A 217 -6.94 64.46 -14.39
N ASP A 218 -6.49 63.44 -13.67
CA ASP A 218 -5.05 63.21 -13.42
C ASP A 218 -4.36 62.72 -14.71
N THR A 219 -4.56 63.45 -15.80
CA THR A 219 -3.87 63.24 -17.09
C THR A 219 -2.39 63.66 -17.02
N ASN A 220 -1.96 64.22 -15.89
CA ASN A 220 -0.59 64.67 -15.64
C ASN A 220 0.22 63.73 -14.74
N ALA A 221 -0.34 62.60 -14.28
CA ALA A 221 0.45 61.63 -13.55
C ALA A 221 1.49 60.96 -14.51
N PRO A 222 2.80 61.06 -14.22
CA PRO A 222 3.85 60.63 -15.16
C PRO A 222 3.78 59.13 -15.50
N ASN A 223 3.28 58.31 -14.59
CA ASN A 223 3.03 56.88 -14.78
C ASN A 223 1.93 56.60 -15.84
N MET A 224 0.86 57.40 -15.89
CA MET A 224 -0.22 57.23 -16.87
C MET A 224 0.23 57.60 -18.29
N ARG A 225 1.10 58.61 -18.43
CA ARG A 225 1.71 58.96 -19.72
C ARG A 225 2.67 57.87 -20.21
N ALA A 226 3.52 57.34 -19.33
CA ALA A 226 4.42 56.23 -19.64
C ALA A 226 3.64 54.95 -20.00
N PHE A 227 2.58 54.64 -19.27
CA PHE A 227 1.66 53.54 -19.58
C PHE A 227 1.03 53.70 -20.97
N ALA A 228 0.54 54.89 -21.31
CA ALA A 228 -0.07 55.16 -22.61
C ALA A 228 0.93 54.99 -23.77
N ALA A 229 2.17 55.47 -23.61
CA ALA A 229 3.24 55.33 -24.61
C ALA A 229 3.67 53.87 -24.82
N LEU A 230 3.83 53.10 -23.73
CA LEU A 230 4.17 51.68 -23.79
C LEU A 230 3.02 50.85 -24.36
N LYS A 231 1.77 51.15 -24.00
CA LYS A 231 0.58 50.50 -24.56
C LYS A 231 0.46 50.75 -26.07
N ALA A 232 0.65 51.99 -26.51
CA ALA A 232 0.63 52.32 -27.94
C ALA A 232 1.72 51.55 -28.70
N SER A 233 2.94 51.52 -28.16
CA SER A 233 4.05 50.79 -28.77
C SER A 233 3.83 49.28 -28.79
N ALA A 234 3.33 48.69 -27.69
CA ALA A 234 3.00 47.27 -27.60
C ALA A 234 1.86 46.88 -28.56
N SER A 235 0.85 47.74 -28.72
CA SER A 235 -0.25 47.50 -29.67
C SER A 235 0.23 47.56 -31.13
N LYS A 236 1.22 48.41 -31.44
CA LYS A 236 1.80 48.51 -32.78
C LYS A 236 2.73 47.35 -33.12
N THR A 237 3.54 46.90 -32.15
CA THR A 237 4.53 45.81 -32.35
C THR A 237 3.99 44.43 -32.00
N HIS A 238 2.79 44.35 -31.41
CA HIS A 238 2.17 43.13 -30.90
C HIS A 238 3.06 42.38 -29.89
N SER A 239 3.94 43.09 -29.19
CA SER A 239 4.86 42.50 -28.22
C SER A 239 4.20 42.33 -26.85
N LEU A 240 3.98 41.07 -26.46
CA LEU A 240 3.46 40.70 -25.14
C LEU A 240 4.41 41.11 -24.01
N ARG A 241 5.73 41.10 -24.26
CA ARG A 241 6.75 41.52 -23.28
C ARG A 241 6.64 43.02 -22.97
N LEU A 242 6.35 43.87 -23.98
CA LEU A 242 6.11 45.31 -23.78
C LEU A 242 4.76 45.59 -23.12
N ALA A 243 3.74 44.78 -23.40
CA ALA A 243 2.44 44.89 -22.74
C ALA A 243 2.53 44.59 -21.24
N ALA A 244 3.29 43.56 -20.85
CA ALA A 244 3.55 43.22 -19.45
C ALA A 244 4.28 44.35 -18.71
N LEU A 245 5.28 44.98 -19.36
CA LEU A 245 6.00 46.12 -18.80
C LEU A 245 5.10 47.34 -18.58
N ALA A 246 4.16 47.59 -19.50
CA ALA A 246 3.18 48.66 -19.36
C ALA A 246 2.32 48.46 -18.09
N VAL A 247 1.86 47.23 -17.82
CA VAL A 247 1.08 46.92 -16.61
C VAL A 247 1.89 47.22 -15.34
N GLN A 248 3.15 46.81 -15.30
CA GLN A 248 4.04 47.09 -14.16
C GLN A 248 4.24 48.59 -13.92
N VAL A 249 4.31 49.39 -14.99
CA VAL A 249 4.41 50.86 -14.90
C VAL A 249 3.13 51.50 -14.33
N ARG A 250 1.96 50.92 -14.64
CA ARG A 250 0.68 51.39 -14.09
C ARG A 250 0.54 51.08 -12.61
N GLU A 251 1.09 49.96 -12.16
CA GLU A 251 1.03 49.51 -10.76
C GLU A 251 2.08 50.17 -9.86
N ALA A 252 3.15 50.73 -10.43
CA ALA A 252 4.18 51.44 -9.67
C ALA A 252 3.63 52.73 -9.04
N LYS A 253 3.74 52.84 -7.71
CA LYS A 253 3.43 54.07 -6.96
C LYS A 253 4.45 55.16 -7.29
N VAL A 254 3.99 56.42 -7.32
CA VAL A 254 4.78 57.61 -7.71
C VAL A 254 6.13 57.64 -6.99
N GLY A 255 7.23 57.66 -7.75
CA GLY A 255 8.60 57.83 -7.23
C GLY A 255 9.48 56.58 -7.16
N HIS A 256 8.97 55.38 -7.44
CA HIS A 256 9.76 54.12 -7.38
C HIS A 256 9.75 53.37 -8.72
N PHE A 257 10.51 53.89 -9.70
CA PHE A 257 10.69 53.24 -11.01
C PHE A 257 11.83 52.22 -11.04
N ASP A 258 12.54 52.00 -9.93
CA ASP A 258 13.72 51.12 -9.89
C ASP A 258 13.41 49.69 -10.38
N LYS A 259 12.23 49.17 -10.02
CA LYS A 259 11.77 47.85 -10.49
C LYS A 259 11.45 47.83 -11.98
N VAL A 260 10.92 48.92 -12.52
CA VAL A 260 10.62 49.05 -13.95
C VAL A 260 11.91 49.18 -14.74
N LEU A 261 12.86 49.99 -14.26
CA LEU A 261 14.18 50.15 -14.88
C LEU A 261 14.95 48.82 -14.89
N ALA A 262 14.95 48.09 -13.77
CA ALA A 262 15.53 46.74 -13.73
C ALA A 262 14.87 45.76 -14.71
N ALA A 263 13.54 45.83 -14.88
CA ALA A 263 12.81 45.01 -15.85
C ALA A 263 13.12 45.39 -17.31
N ILE A 264 13.34 46.67 -17.59
CA ILE A 264 13.82 47.16 -18.90
C ILE A 264 15.23 46.65 -19.17
N ASP A 265 16.15 46.79 -18.22
CA ASP A 265 17.52 46.31 -18.35
C ASP A 265 17.58 44.81 -18.60
N ALA A 266 16.76 44.03 -17.89
CA ALA A 266 16.62 42.60 -18.12
C ALA A 266 16.10 42.28 -19.54
N MET A 267 15.11 43.01 -20.04
CA MET A 267 14.61 42.83 -21.40
C MET A 267 15.68 43.16 -22.45
N VAL A 268 16.47 44.22 -22.24
CA VAL A 268 17.57 44.59 -23.13
C VAL A 268 18.66 43.52 -23.15
N GLN A 269 18.98 42.90 -22.00
CA GLN A 269 19.94 41.80 -21.96
C GLN A 269 19.42 40.56 -22.71
N VAL A 270 18.16 40.17 -22.49
CA VAL A 270 17.57 39.06 -23.23
C VAL A 270 17.61 39.28 -24.75
N LEU A 271 17.35 40.50 -25.22
CA LEU A 271 17.45 40.83 -26.64
C LEU A 271 18.89 40.73 -27.16
N LYS A 272 19.89 41.14 -26.38
CA LYS A 272 21.31 40.98 -26.76
C LYS A 272 21.74 39.51 -26.83
N ASP A 273 21.24 38.69 -25.91
CA ASP A 273 21.51 37.25 -25.90
C ASP A 273 20.82 36.54 -27.08
N GLU A 274 19.57 36.91 -27.38
CA GLU A 274 18.83 36.46 -28.57
C GLU A 274 19.58 36.87 -29.85
N ASP A 275 20.01 38.13 -29.98
CA ASP A 275 20.79 38.63 -31.13
C ASP A 275 22.12 37.87 -31.30
N ALA A 276 22.84 37.61 -30.20
CA ALA A 276 24.09 36.85 -30.23
C ALA A 276 23.87 35.39 -30.68
N SER A 277 22.79 34.76 -30.22
CA SER A 277 22.39 33.42 -30.64
C SER A 277 22.01 33.38 -32.12
N ASP A 278 21.29 34.38 -32.61
CA ASP A 278 20.89 34.47 -34.02
C ASP A 278 22.08 34.77 -34.93
N ILE A 279 23.05 35.58 -34.49
CA ILE A 279 24.34 35.75 -35.17
C ILE A 279 25.10 34.42 -35.24
N ALA A 280 25.19 33.69 -34.14
CA ALA A 280 25.88 32.39 -34.10
C ALA A 280 25.21 31.36 -35.04
N LYS A 281 23.88 31.27 -35.03
CA LYS A 281 23.12 30.40 -35.95
C LYS A 281 23.29 30.83 -37.40
N ARG A 282 23.24 32.13 -37.69
CA ARG A 282 23.49 32.66 -39.04
C ARG A 282 24.89 32.28 -39.52
N ASP A 283 25.90 32.42 -38.67
CA ASP A 283 27.28 32.12 -39.03
C ASP A 283 27.51 30.61 -39.18
N GLN A 284 26.84 29.78 -38.38
CA GLN A 284 26.75 28.33 -38.59
C GLN A 284 26.13 28.01 -39.96
N CYS A 285 24.95 28.55 -40.27
CA CYS A 285 24.28 28.31 -41.54
C CYS A 285 25.11 28.78 -42.75
N LYS A 286 25.82 29.91 -42.63
CA LYS A 286 26.75 30.37 -43.68
C LYS A 286 27.94 29.43 -43.85
N GLY A 287 28.47 28.87 -42.77
CA GLY A 287 29.57 27.91 -42.81
C GLY A 287 29.18 26.56 -43.42
N GLU A 288 27.93 26.11 -43.20
CA GLU A 288 27.38 24.89 -43.80
C GLU A 288 27.13 25.03 -45.31
N TYR A 289 26.74 26.22 -45.78
CA TYR A 289 26.47 26.50 -47.21
C TYR A 289 27.69 26.96 -48.02
N GLN A 290 28.87 27.18 -47.41
CA GLN A 290 30.13 27.51 -48.10
C GLN A 290 31.10 26.31 -48.25
N LYS A 291 30.61 25.08 -48.08
CA LYS A 291 31.28 23.85 -48.56
C LYS A 291 30.59 23.34 -49.82
#